data_AF-A0AA36DZN6-F1
#
_entry.id   AF-A0AA36DZN6-F1
#
_cell.length_a   1.000
_cell.length_b   1.000
_cell.length_c   1.000
_cell.angle_alpha   90.00
_cell.angle_beta   90.00
_cell.angle_gamma   90.00
#
_symmetry.space_group_name_H-M   'P 1'
#
loop_
_entity.id
_entity.type
_entity.pdbx_description
1 polymer ?
#
loop_
_entity_poly.entity_id
_entity_poly.type
_entity_poly.pdbx_seq_one_letter_code
_entity_poly.pdbx_strand_id
1 'polypeptide(L)'
;MGSAGITIMEVDSIMKEMETRMISKASGLIRDSESRILEKTDQNDSSTENRINSLRSDFLKEVKDLKIVTKERHVLFVQEVKKVREDVNMQIRELRETMTKEVQHIQQGYESAHQKIDIICDAVVQCVQMFEQVNPQMISFSATEEQHVGELVKLLKELQEISLKVSSPIISQEFLSQKFIHFESILQKHLAPLLRISSLLPNVSDAHLLSQGCKGEKGWSSKGWGTEKN
;
A
#
# COMPACT_ATOMS: atom_id res chain seq x y z
N MET A 1 34.35 79.67 -116.79
CA MET A 1 34.69 78.43 -116.04
C MET A 1 35.99 78.68 -115.30
N GLY A 2 35.92 79.15 -114.06
CA GLY A 2 37.07 79.38 -113.19
C GLY A 2 36.81 78.65 -111.88
N SER A 3 37.51 77.54 -111.68
CA SER A 3 37.39 76.68 -110.51
C SER A 3 37.79 77.45 -109.26
N ALA A 4 36.85 77.65 -108.33
CA ALA A 4 37.15 78.14 -106.99
C ALA A 4 37.89 77.01 -106.25
N GLY A 5 39.22 77.03 -106.31
CA GLY A 5 40.09 76.09 -105.61
C GLY A 5 40.00 76.35 -104.11
N ILE A 6 39.28 75.49 -103.39
CA ILE A 6 39.31 75.42 -101.93
C ILE A 6 40.75 75.15 -101.51
N THR A 7 41.28 75.96 -100.61
CA THR A 7 42.66 75.83 -100.12
C THR A 7 42.76 74.70 -99.08
N ILE A 8 43.88 73.96 -99.02
CA ILE A 8 44.08 72.83 -98.10
C ILE A 8 43.81 73.21 -96.63
N MET A 9 44.03 74.48 -96.26
CA MET A 9 43.74 75.00 -94.91
C MET A 9 42.24 75.09 -94.59
N GLU A 10 41.37 75.33 -95.57
CA GLU A 10 39.91 75.37 -95.36
C GLU A 10 39.34 73.98 -95.12
N VAL A 11 39.88 72.95 -95.79
CA VAL A 11 39.45 71.55 -95.60
C VAL A 11 39.82 71.04 -94.20
N ASP A 12 41.01 71.34 -93.70
CA ASP A 12 41.45 70.95 -92.34
C ASP A 12 40.63 71.67 -91.25
N SER A 13 40.28 72.94 -91.47
CA SER A 13 39.39 73.69 -90.57
C SER A 13 37.98 73.10 -90.52
N ILE A 14 37.40 72.74 -91.67
CA ILE A 14 36.08 72.09 -91.75
C ILE A 14 36.11 70.72 -91.06
N MET A 15 37.18 69.94 -91.26
CA MET A 15 37.34 68.61 -90.66
C MET A 15 37.45 68.68 -89.13
N LYS A 16 38.25 69.63 -88.60
CA LYS A 16 38.36 69.87 -87.15
C LYS A 16 37.05 70.34 -86.52
N GLU A 17 36.30 71.20 -87.21
CA GLU A 17 35.01 71.66 -86.71
C GLU A 17 33.96 70.53 -86.72
N MET A 18 34.00 69.66 -87.74
CA MET A 18 33.15 68.47 -87.81
C MET A 18 33.49 67.47 -86.69
N GLU A 19 34.78 67.22 -86.46
CA GLU A 19 35.27 66.37 -85.37
C GLU A 19 34.85 66.92 -84.00
N THR A 20 35.02 68.23 -83.78
CA THR A 20 34.60 68.90 -82.54
C THR A 20 33.08 68.78 -82.33
N ARG A 21 32.29 68.96 -83.39
CA ARG A 21 30.82 68.77 -83.34
C ARG A 21 30.43 67.32 -83.06
N MET A 22 31.12 66.36 -83.67
CA MET A 22 30.88 64.92 -83.43
C MET A 22 31.23 64.54 -81.99
N ILE A 23 32.38 64.97 -81.48
CA ILE A 23 32.81 64.72 -80.10
C ILE A 23 31.80 65.36 -79.14
N SER A 24 31.44 66.63 -79.34
CA SER A 24 30.44 67.31 -78.50
C SER A 24 29.10 66.59 -78.48
N LYS A 25 28.61 66.13 -79.63
CA LYS A 25 27.36 65.37 -79.72
C LYS A 25 27.46 64.01 -79.02
N ALA A 26 28.57 63.29 -79.20
CA ALA A 26 28.82 62.01 -78.54
C ALA A 26 28.88 62.18 -77.02
N SER A 27 29.62 63.18 -76.52
CA SER A 27 29.69 63.50 -75.09
C SER A 27 28.33 63.89 -74.50
N GLY A 28 27.51 64.64 -75.24
CA GLY A 28 26.15 64.95 -74.82
C GLY A 28 25.27 63.70 -74.68
N LEU A 29 25.28 62.83 -75.68
CA LEU A 29 24.54 61.56 -75.64
C LEU A 29 25.00 60.63 -74.51
N ILE A 30 26.31 60.57 -74.26
CA ILE A 30 26.89 59.81 -73.15
C ILE A 30 26.37 60.36 -71.82
N ARG A 31 26.50 61.66 -71.58
CA ARG A 31 26.03 62.29 -70.33
C ARG A 31 24.53 62.11 -70.10
N ASP A 32 23.73 62.22 -71.16
CA ASP A 32 22.28 61.98 -71.07
C ASP A 32 21.97 60.52 -70.76
N SER A 33 22.74 59.57 -71.32
CA SER A 33 22.60 58.15 -71.01
C SER A 33 23.02 57.82 -69.58
N GLU A 34 24.11 58.40 -69.09
CA GLU A 34 24.58 58.28 -67.71
C GLU A 34 23.54 58.82 -66.72
N SER A 35 22.98 60.01 -67.01
CA SER A 35 21.93 60.62 -66.19
C SER A 35 20.69 59.73 -66.09
N ARG A 36 20.25 59.15 -67.22
CA ARG A 36 19.12 58.20 -67.24
C ARG A 36 19.42 56.89 -66.51
N ILE A 37 20.66 56.41 -66.55
CA ILE A 37 21.06 55.21 -65.81
C ILE A 37 21.03 55.50 -64.31
N LEU A 38 21.59 56.63 -63.88
CA LEU A 38 21.59 57.05 -62.47
C LEU A 38 20.16 57.17 -61.92
N GLU A 39 19.28 57.85 -62.64
CA GLU A 39 17.87 58.00 -62.24
C GLU A 39 17.16 56.64 -62.10
N LYS A 40 17.40 55.70 -63.04
CA LYS A 40 16.84 54.35 -62.96
C LYS A 40 17.41 53.56 -61.78
N THR A 41 18.68 53.73 -61.47
CA THR A 41 19.30 53.12 -60.28
C THR A 41 18.65 53.64 -59.02
N ASP A 42 18.48 54.95 -58.88
CA ASP A 42 17.84 55.57 -57.71
C ASP A 42 16.37 55.11 -57.55
N GLN A 43 15.62 55.03 -58.65
CA GLN A 43 14.25 54.50 -58.64
C GLN A 43 14.21 53.02 -58.23
N ASN A 44 15.15 52.21 -58.72
CA ASN A 44 15.24 50.80 -58.36
C ASN A 44 15.63 50.60 -56.90
N ASP A 45 16.54 51.42 -56.37
CA ASP A 45 16.96 51.39 -54.98
C ASP A 45 15.80 51.80 -54.07
N SER A 46 15.09 52.87 -54.40
CA SER A 46 13.89 53.30 -53.67
C SER A 46 12.79 52.22 -53.70
N SER A 47 12.54 51.60 -54.86
CA SER A 47 11.59 50.49 -54.99
C SER A 47 11.99 49.29 -54.14
N THR A 48 13.28 48.95 -54.13
CA THR A 48 13.83 47.84 -53.35
C THR A 48 13.71 48.11 -51.85
N GLU A 49 14.04 49.33 -51.40
CA GLU A 49 13.90 49.75 -50.01
C GLU A 49 12.45 49.67 -49.55
N ASN A 50 11.50 50.17 -50.35
CA ASN A 50 10.07 50.09 -50.05
C ASN A 50 9.59 48.64 -49.90
N ARG A 51 10.04 47.75 -50.79
CA ARG A 51 9.72 46.32 -50.72
C ARG A 51 10.29 45.67 -49.45
N ILE A 52 11.55 45.97 -49.10
CA ILE A 52 12.18 45.47 -47.87
C ILE A 52 11.43 45.97 -46.64
N ASN A 53 11.03 47.24 -46.62
CA ASN A 53 10.28 47.82 -45.51
C ASN A 53 8.89 47.20 -45.35
N SER A 54 8.20 46.90 -46.46
CA SER A 54 6.93 46.15 -46.43
C SER A 54 7.13 44.75 -45.84
N LEU A 55 8.11 43.99 -46.35
CA LEU A 55 8.39 42.63 -45.86
C LEU A 55 8.77 42.63 -44.37
N ARG A 56 9.54 43.63 -43.93
CA ARG A 56 9.88 43.81 -42.52
C ARG A 56 8.64 44.07 -41.67
N SER A 57 7.73 44.93 -42.14
CA SER A 57 6.48 45.23 -41.45
C SER A 57 5.60 43.99 -41.31
N ASP A 58 5.45 43.22 -42.40
CA ASP A 58 4.64 41.99 -42.41
C ASP A 58 5.22 40.93 -41.46
N PHE A 59 6.54 40.73 -41.50
CA PHE A 59 7.23 39.82 -40.57
C PHE A 59 7.04 40.23 -39.11
N LEU A 60 7.17 41.52 -38.79
CA LEU A 60 6.95 42.01 -37.42
C LEU A 60 5.52 41.80 -36.95
N LYS A 61 4.54 41.93 -37.85
CA LYS A 61 3.15 41.63 -37.55
C LYS A 61 2.95 40.15 -37.24
N GLU A 62 3.47 39.26 -38.08
CA GLU A 62 3.38 37.81 -37.84
C GLU A 62 4.04 37.39 -36.52
N VAL A 63 5.22 37.95 -36.21
CA VAL A 63 5.91 37.70 -34.92
C VAL A 63 5.05 38.17 -33.74
N LYS A 64 4.37 39.31 -33.87
CA LYS A 64 3.47 39.82 -32.82
C LYS A 64 2.26 38.92 -32.64
N ASP A 65 1.64 38.48 -33.72
CA ASP A 65 0.47 37.59 -33.70
C ASP A 65 0.84 36.23 -33.09
N LEU A 66 1.98 35.66 -33.49
CA LEU A 66 2.51 34.43 -32.91
C LEU A 66 2.76 34.57 -31.40
N LYS A 67 3.33 35.70 -30.97
CA LYS A 67 3.55 35.99 -29.55
C LYS A 67 2.24 36.04 -28.75
N ILE A 68 1.15 36.55 -29.33
CA ILE A 68 -0.17 36.57 -28.69
C ILE A 68 -0.69 35.14 -28.54
N VAL A 69 -0.68 34.36 -29.63
CA VAL A 69 -1.12 32.95 -29.62
C VAL A 69 -0.31 32.11 -28.63
N THR A 70 1.01 32.30 -28.56
CA THR A 70 1.86 31.61 -27.58
C THR A 70 1.47 31.95 -26.14
N LYS A 71 1.15 33.21 -25.84
CA LYS A 71 0.69 33.62 -24.50
C LYS A 71 -0.65 32.97 -24.14
N GLU A 72 -1.61 32.96 -25.07
CA GLU A 72 -2.92 32.35 -24.85
C GLU A 72 -2.80 30.84 -24.59
N ARG A 73 -2.01 30.14 -25.41
CA ARG A 73 -1.72 28.70 -25.21
C ARG A 73 -1.03 28.43 -23.88
N HIS A 74 -0.11 29.30 -23.46
CA HIS A 74 0.55 29.16 -22.17
C HIS A 74 -0.45 29.29 -21.00
N VAL A 75 -1.39 30.23 -21.07
CA VAL A 75 -2.45 30.37 -20.05
C VAL A 75 -3.30 29.11 -19.97
N LEU A 76 -3.73 28.56 -21.11
CA LEU A 76 -4.50 27.31 -21.15
C LEU A 76 -3.71 26.14 -20.54
N PHE A 77 -2.44 25.99 -20.92
CA PHE A 77 -1.56 24.96 -20.35
C PHE A 77 -1.45 25.08 -18.83
N VAL A 78 -1.24 26.29 -18.31
CA VAL A 78 -1.16 26.52 -16.85
C VAL A 78 -2.48 26.16 -16.15
N GLN A 79 -3.63 26.45 -16.76
CA GLN A 79 -4.94 26.07 -16.22
C GLN A 79 -5.13 24.55 -16.21
N GLU A 80 -4.75 23.84 -17.27
CA GLU A 80 -4.81 22.38 -17.33
C GLU A 80 -3.90 21.73 -16.28
N VAL A 81 -2.66 22.21 -16.16
CA VAL A 81 -1.72 21.74 -15.12
C VAL A 81 -2.28 21.99 -13.72
N LYS A 82 -2.93 23.13 -13.49
CA LYS A 82 -3.58 23.42 -12.21
C LYS A 82 -4.74 22.46 -11.92
N LYS A 83 -5.59 22.19 -12.91
CA LYS A 83 -6.70 21.23 -12.79
C LYS A 83 -6.19 19.83 -12.46
N VAL A 84 -5.18 19.34 -13.19
CA VAL A 84 -4.57 18.02 -12.92
C VAL A 84 -3.97 17.97 -11.52
N ARG A 85 -3.28 19.03 -11.08
CA ARG A 85 -2.75 19.11 -9.71
C ARG A 85 -3.85 19.03 -8.65
N GLU A 86 -4.95 19.74 -8.85
CA GLU A 86 -6.09 19.73 -7.92
C GLU A 86 -6.76 18.35 -7.85
N ASP A 87 -6.92 17.67 -8.99
CA ASP A 87 -7.45 16.31 -9.08
C ASP A 87 -6.55 15.29 -8.35
N VAL A 88 -5.24 15.31 -8.62
CA VAL A 88 -4.27 14.46 -7.91
C VAL A 88 -4.29 14.72 -6.40
N ASN A 89 -4.37 15.98 -5.98
CA ASN A 89 -4.47 16.32 -4.55
C ASN A 89 -5.78 15.81 -3.91
N MET A 90 -6.88 15.76 -4.66
CA MET A 90 -8.13 15.17 -4.19
C MET A 90 -7.99 13.66 -4.01
N GLN A 91 -7.47 12.96 -5.02
CA GLN A 91 -7.23 11.51 -4.96
C GLN A 91 -6.28 11.12 -3.81
N ILE A 92 -5.22 11.89 -3.58
CA ILE A 92 -4.29 11.66 -2.44
C ILE A 92 -5.02 11.80 -1.09
N ARG A 93 -5.94 12.75 -0.96
CA ARG A 93 -6.73 12.92 0.27
C ARG A 93 -7.70 11.76 0.49
N GLU A 94 -8.41 11.33 -0.55
CA GLU A 94 -9.31 10.17 -0.48
C GLU A 94 -8.56 8.88 -0.13
N LEU A 95 -7.39 8.67 -0.76
CA LEU A 95 -6.52 7.54 -0.45
C LEU A 95 -6.06 7.58 1.02
N ARG A 96 -5.61 8.75 1.51
CA ARG A 96 -5.21 8.91 2.91
C ARG A 96 -6.36 8.62 3.88
N GLU A 97 -7.57 9.08 3.57
CA GLU A 97 -8.74 8.81 4.41
C GLU A 97 -9.06 7.31 4.44
N THR A 98 -9.04 6.65 3.28
CA THR A 98 -9.26 5.20 3.16
C THR A 98 -8.21 4.42 3.96
N MET A 99 -6.93 4.74 3.78
CA MET A 99 -5.84 4.11 4.53
C MET A 99 -5.99 4.32 6.04
N THR A 100 -6.40 5.51 6.48
CA THR A 100 -6.61 5.79 7.91
C THR A 100 -7.71 4.91 8.51
N LYS A 101 -8.83 4.74 7.78
CA LYS A 101 -9.94 3.88 8.20
C LYS A 101 -9.52 2.41 8.27
N GLU A 102 -8.81 1.92 7.27
CA GLU A 102 -8.32 0.53 7.24
C GLU A 102 -7.31 0.26 8.37
N VAL A 103 -6.36 1.17 8.61
CA VAL A 103 -5.42 1.05 9.73
C VAL A 103 -6.14 1.03 11.06
N GLN A 104 -7.15 1.89 11.25
CA GLN A 104 -7.95 1.92 12.47
C GLN A 104 -8.74 0.61 12.67
N HIS A 105 -9.31 0.06 11.60
CA HIS A 105 -10.02 -1.22 11.64
C HIS A 105 -9.09 -2.38 11.99
N ILE A 106 -7.88 -2.43 11.40
CA ILE A 106 -6.85 -3.43 11.74
C ILE A 106 -6.45 -3.30 13.22
N GLN A 107 -6.23 -2.09 13.70
CA GLN A 107 -5.87 -1.84 15.11
C GLN A 107 -6.96 -2.33 16.07
N GLN A 108 -8.23 -2.04 15.79
CA GLN A 108 -9.36 -2.53 16.58
C GLN A 108 -9.46 -4.06 16.55
N GLY A 109 -9.25 -4.67 15.38
CA GLY A 109 -9.22 -6.12 15.24
C GLY A 109 -8.09 -6.76 16.05
N TYR A 110 -6.90 -6.16 16.04
CA TYR A 110 -5.74 -6.60 16.82
C TYR A 110 -6.01 -6.51 18.33
N GLU A 111 -6.51 -5.38 18.82
CA GLU A 111 -6.85 -5.19 20.24
C GLU A 111 -7.90 -6.21 20.71
N SER A 112 -8.94 -6.45 19.91
CA SER A 112 -9.97 -7.45 20.23
C SER A 112 -9.40 -8.87 20.28
N ALA A 113 -8.54 -9.24 19.32
CA ALA A 113 -7.89 -10.54 19.31
C ALA A 113 -6.96 -10.72 20.52
N HIS A 114 -6.19 -9.67 20.87
CA HIS A 114 -5.30 -9.69 22.02
C HIS A 114 -6.08 -9.91 23.32
N GLN A 115 -7.18 -9.20 23.52
CA GLN A 115 -8.04 -9.39 24.69
C GLN A 115 -8.58 -10.83 24.81
N LYS A 116 -8.95 -11.47 23.69
CA LYS A 116 -9.39 -12.87 23.71
C LYS A 116 -8.25 -13.83 24.07
N ILE A 117 -7.03 -13.56 23.58
CA ILE A 117 -5.84 -14.34 23.91
C ILE A 117 -5.53 -14.23 25.41
N ASP A 118 -5.61 -13.02 25.98
CA ASP A 118 -5.38 -12.79 27.40
C ASP A 118 -6.34 -13.62 28.27
N ILE A 119 -7.64 -13.63 27.92
CA ILE A 119 -8.65 -14.45 28.62
C ILE A 119 -8.29 -15.95 28.56
N ILE A 120 -7.81 -16.45 27.41
CA ILE A 120 -7.40 -17.84 27.26
C ILE A 120 -6.15 -18.12 28.10
N CYS A 121 -5.16 -17.23 28.07
CA CYS A 121 -3.95 -17.34 28.88
C CYS A 121 -4.29 -17.41 30.37
N ASP A 122 -5.17 -16.53 30.85
CA ASP A 122 -5.64 -16.53 32.24
C ASP A 122 -6.32 -17.86 32.61
N ALA A 123 -7.19 -18.38 31.73
CA ALA A 123 -7.85 -19.66 31.95
C ALA A 123 -6.85 -20.83 32.00
N VAL A 124 -5.84 -20.84 31.13
CA VAL A 124 -4.78 -21.85 31.13
C VAL A 124 -3.96 -21.77 32.41
N VAL A 125 -3.59 -20.57 32.85
CA VAL A 125 -2.87 -20.35 34.12
C VAL A 125 -3.68 -20.89 35.29
N GLN A 126 -4.98 -20.62 35.37
CA GLN A 126 -5.86 -21.15 36.40
C GLN A 126 -5.93 -22.68 36.38
N CYS A 127 -6.05 -23.30 35.19
CA CYS A 127 -6.05 -24.75 35.04
C CYS A 127 -4.74 -25.39 35.53
N VAL A 128 -3.60 -24.80 35.17
CA VAL A 128 -2.28 -25.28 35.62
C VAL A 128 -2.16 -25.16 37.14
N GLN A 129 -2.58 -24.04 37.73
CA GLN A 129 -2.57 -23.85 39.18
C GLN A 129 -3.46 -24.85 39.91
N MET A 130 -4.66 -25.13 39.40
CA MET A 130 -5.53 -26.17 39.96
C MET A 130 -4.87 -27.54 39.89
N PHE A 131 -4.26 -27.88 38.75
CA PHE A 131 -3.55 -29.15 38.60
C PHE A 131 -2.37 -29.27 39.57
N GLU A 132 -1.56 -28.23 39.72
CA GLU A 132 -0.44 -28.20 40.67
C GLU A 132 -0.90 -28.36 42.12
N GLN A 133 -2.09 -27.86 42.47
CA GLN A 133 -2.68 -28.03 43.81
C GLN A 133 -3.23 -29.44 44.06
N VAL A 134 -3.87 -30.06 43.04
CA VAL A 134 -4.52 -31.36 43.15
C VAL A 134 -3.52 -32.52 42.98
N ASN A 135 -2.52 -32.36 42.12
CA ASN A 135 -1.58 -33.43 41.76
C ASN A 135 -0.84 -34.05 42.98
N PRO A 136 -0.30 -33.28 43.94
CA PRO A 136 0.31 -33.85 45.15
C PRO A 136 -0.68 -34.66 45.98
N GLN A 137 -1.95 -34.22 46.04
CA GLN A 137 -2.99 -34.92 46.77
C GLN A 137 -3.32 -36.26 46.10
N MET A 138 -3.43 -36.28 44.77
CA MET A 138 -3.62 -37.52 44.00
C MET A 138 -2.46 -38.51 44.18
N ILE A 139 -1.21 -38.04 44.13
CA ILE A 139 -0.02 -38.87 44.35
C ILE A 139 -0.01 -39.44 45.77
N SER A 140 -0.34 -38.63 46.78
CA SER A 140 -0.44 -39.11 48.16
C SER A 140 -1.55 -40.15 48.31
N PHE A 141 -2.69 -39.94 47.65
CA PHE A 141 -3.80 -40.87 47.67
C PHE A 141 -3.43 -42.21 47.05
N SER A 142 -2.83 -42.22 45.85
CA SER A 142 -2.45 -43.47 45.18
C SER A 142 -1.46 -44.29 46.00
N ALA A 143 -0.47 -43.64 46.63
CA ALA A 143 0.48 -44.30 47.52
C ALA A 143 -0.22 -44.94 48.73
N THR A 144 -1.23 -44.25 49.29
CA THR A 144 -1.99 -44.77 50.43
C THR A 144 -2.94 -45.89 50.00
N GLU A 145 -3.57 -45.78 48.83
CA GLU A 145 -4.46 -46.79 48.27
C GLU A 145 -3.72 -48.10 47.98
N GLU A 146 -2.52 -48.02 47.40
CA GLU A 146 -1.66 -49.18 47.16
C GLU A 146 -1.32 -49.92 48.47
N GLN A 147 -1.01 -49.18 49.54
CA GLN A 147 -0.81 -49.74 50.88
C GLN A 147 -2.08 -50.42 51.40
N HIS A 148 -3.24 -49.76 51.28
CA HIS A 148 -4.51 -50.28 51.79
C HIS A 148 -4.98 -51.54 51.03
N VAL A 149 -4.80 -51.60 49.71
CA VAL A 149 -5.07 -52.81 48.92
C VAL A 149 -4.16 -53.95 49.38
N GLY A 150 -2.89 -53.66 49.68
CA GLY A 150 -1.98 -54.64 50.27
C GLY A 150 -2.48 -55.20 51.61
N GLU A 151 -3.00 -54.35 52.50
CA GLU A 151 -3.59 -54.76 53.77
C GLU A 151 -4.85 -55.64 53.57
N LEU A 152 -5.73 -55.26 52.65
CA LEU A 152 -6.94 -56.03 52.34
C LEU A 152 -6.61 -57.41 51.76
N VAL A 153 -5.65 -57.48 50.84
CA VAL A 153 -5.15 -58.74 50.26
C VAL A 153 -4.55 -59.63 51.35
N LYS A 154 -3.79 -59.06 52.29
CA LYS A 154 -3.25 -59.81 53.42
C LYS A 154 -4.37 -60.40 54.29
N LEU A 155 -5.39 -59.59 54.61
CA LEU A 155 -6.52 -60.04 55.42
C LEU A 155 -7.37 -61.12 54.73
N LEU A 156 -7.58 -60.99 53.42
CA LEU A 156 -8.26 -62.01 52.61
C LEU A 156 -7.48 -63.32 52.59
N LYS A 157 -6.14 -63.27 52.49
CA LYS A 157 -5.29 -64.46 52.62
C LYS A 157 -5.39 -65.10 54.00
N GLU A 158 -5.40 -64.31 55.08
CA GLU A 158 -5.60 -64.81 56.45
C GLU A 158 -6.97 -65.48 56.61
N LEU A 159 -8.04 -64.88 56.07
CA LEU A 159 -9.39 -65.45 56.06
C LEU A 159 -9.48 -66.73 55.22
N GLN A 160 -8.82 -66.77 54.06
CA GLN A 160 -8.74 -67.96 53.23
C GLN A 160 -8.01 -69.09 53.96
N GLU A 161 -6.93 -68.79 54.68
CA GLU A 161 -6.17 -69.78 55.46
C GLU A 161 -7.00 -70.31 56.64
N ILE A 162 -7.75 -69.45 57.32
CA ILE A 162 -8.71 -69.85 58.36
C ILE A 162 -9.79 -70.74 57.74
N SER A 163 -10.36 -70.34 56.60
CA SER A 163 -11.37 -71.11 55.84
C SER A 163 -10.91 -72.52 55.51
N LEU A 164 -9.65 -72.68 55.10
CA LEU A 164 -9.04 -73.98 54.82
C LEU A 164 -8.81 -74.83 56.08
N LYS A 165 -8.68 -74.20 57.25
CA LYS A 165 -8.54 -74.85 58.57
C LYS A 165 -9.88 -75.18 59.26
N VAL A 166 -11.02 -74.70 58.74
CA VAL A 166 -12.39 -74.92 59.29
C VAL A 166 -12.89 -76.37 59.16
N SER A 167 -12.11 -77.28 58.57
CA SER A 167 -12.41 -78.72 58.61
C SER A 167 -12.24 -79.36 60.02
N SER A 168 -11.87 -78.57 61.05
CA SER A 168 -11.87 -78.97 62.46
C SER A 168 -13.04 -78.38 63.26
N PRO A 169 -13.67 -79.14 64.18
CA PRO A 169 -14.97 -78.83 64.80
C PRO A 169 -14.96 -77.73 65.88
N ILE A 170 -14.01 -76.79 65.85
CA ILE A 170 -13.76 -75.83 66.95
C ILE A 170 -13.61 -74.41 66.41
N ILE A 171 -14.62 -73.87 65.73
CA ILE A 171 -14.67 -72.44 65.42
C ILE A 171 -15.97 -71.88 65.97
N SER A 172 -15.85 -71.02 66.98
CA SER A 172 -17.02 -70.43 67.64
C SER A 172 -17.62 -69.32 66.78
N GLN A 173 -18.93 -69.15 66.87
CA GLN A 173 -19.67 -68.05 66.24
C GLN A 173 -19.15 -66.68 66.69
N GLU A 174 -18.70 -66.56 67.95
CA GLU A 174 -18.05 -65.36 68.49
C GLU A 174 -16.81 -64.96 67.68
N PHE A 175 -15.96 -65.93 67.34
CA PHE A 175 -14.72 -65.69 66.61
C PHE A 175 -15.00 -65.18 65.18
N LEU A 176 -15.98 -65.79 64.48
CA LEU A 176 -16.39 -65.34 63.16
C LEU A 176 -17.00 -63.94 63.20
N SER A 177 -17.83 -63.65 64.20
CA SER A 177 -18.46 -62.33 64.37
C SER A 177 -17.42 -61.24 64.60
N GLN A 178 -16.38 -61.51 65.42
CA GLN A 178 -15.27 -60.58 65.60
C GLN A 178 -14.49 -60.34 64.30
N LYS A 179 -14.26 -61.39 63.48
CA LYS A 179 -13.60 -61.24 62.19
C LYS A 179 -14.43 -60.45 61.18
N PHE A 180 -15.75 -60.63 61.18
CA PHE A 180 -16.66 -59.84 60.32
C PHE A 180 -16.70 -58.37 60.73
N ILE A 181 -16.80 -58.05 62.03
CA ILE A 181 -16.75 -56.66 62.52
C ILE A 181 -15.41 -56.01 62.18
N HIS A 182 -14.31 -56.75 62.34
CA HIS A 182 -12.99 -56.27 61.97
C HIS A 182 -12.89 -55.99 60.47
N PHE A 183 -13.44 -56.88 59.63
CA PHE A 183 -13.49 -56.72 58.18
C PHE A 183 -14.35 -55.51 57.75
N GLU A 184 -15.53 -55.33 58.36
CA GLU A 184 -16.41 -54.19 58.09
C GLU A 184 -15.75 -52.86 58.49
N SER A 185 -15.08 -52.81 59.64
CA SER A 185 -14.33 -51.64 60.08
C SER A 185 -13.20 -51.27 59.11
N ILE A 186 -12.50 -52.27 58.58
CA ILE A 186 -11.46 -52.11 57.55
C ILE A 186 -12.08 -51.57 56.25
N LEU A 187 -13.18 -52.15 55.78
CA LEU A 187 -13.92 -51.69 54.60
C LEU A 187 -14.37 -50.22 54.73
N GLN A 188 -14.96 -49.84 55.86
CA GLN A 188 -15.40 -48.46 56.10
C GLN A 188 -14.20 -47.49 56.14
N LYS A 189 -13.10 -47.88 56.80
CA LYS A 189 -11.87 -47.08 56.85
C LYS A 189 -11.26 -46.86 55.46
N HIS A 190 -11.36 -47.84 54.56
CA HIS A 190 -10.79 -47.76 53.20
C HIS A 190 -11.71 -47.11 52.17
N LEU A 191 -13.04 -47.10 52.38
CA LEU A 191 -13.99 -46.40 51.50
C LEU A 191 -14.09 -44.90 51.80
N ALA A 192 -13.78 -44.46 53.03
CA ALA A 192 -13.86 -43.05 53.41
C ALA A 192 -12.95 -42.09 52.59
N PRO A 193 -11.71 -42.47 52.22
CA PRO A 193 -10.87 -41.65 51.33
C PRO A 193 -11.46 -41.46 49.92
N LEU A 194 -12.12 -42.47 49.34
CA LEU A 194 -12.79 -42.37 48.02
C LEU A 194 -13.91 -41.32 48.03
N LEU A 195 -14.66 -41.26 49.14
CA LEU A 195 -15.69 -40.23 49.36
C LEU A 195 -15.09 -38.82 49.58
N ARG A 196 -13.83 -38.71 50.00
CA ARG A 196 -13.12 -37.42 50.09
C ARG A 196 -12.64 -36.93 48.73
N ILE A 197 -12.21 -37.80 47.82
CA ILE A 197 -11.82 -37.38 46.45
C ILE A 197 -13.02 -36.81 45.69
N SER A 198 -14.18 -37.44 45.79
CA SER A 198 -15.39 -36.94 45.11
C SER A 198 -15.79 -35.55 45.61
N SER A 199 -15.41 -35.18 46.83
CA SER A 199 -15.62 -33.83 47.39
C SER A 199 -14.54 -32.80 47.00
N LEU A 200 -13.39 -33.25 46.47
CA LEU A 200 -12.30 -32.40 46.00
C LEU A 200 -12.43 -32.04 44.51
N LEU A 201 -13.27 -32.77 43.77
CA LEU A 201 -13.62 -32.42 42.40
C LEU A 201 -14.55 -31.19 42.43
N PRO A 202 -14.24 -30.11 41.68
CA PRO A 202 -15.11 -28.96 41.60
C PRO A 202 -16.49 -29.39 41.10
N ASN A 203 -17.55 -28.94 41.78
CA ASN A 203 -18.92 -29.21 41.36
C ASN A 203 -19.12 -28.70 39.93
N VAL A 204 -19.45 -29.60 39.02
CA VAL A 204 -19.65 -29.32 37.58
C VAL A 204 -20.72 -28.22 37.35
N SER A 205 -21.54 -27.93 38.37
CA SER A 205 -22.51 -26.84 38.39
C SER A 205 -21.91 -25.43 38.33
N ASP A 206 -20.64 -25.24 38.67
CA ASP A 206 -19.96 -23.92 38.60
C ASP A 206 -19.29 -23.65 37.24
N ALA A 207 -19.41 -24.57 36.27
CA ALA A 207 -18.90 -24.42 34.90
C ALA A 207 -19.62 -23.32 34.08
N HIS A 208 -20.47 -22.52 34.70
CA HIS A 208 -21.15 -21.38 34.06
C HIS A 208 -20.18 -20.29 33.57
N LEU A 209 -18.94 -20.23 34.10
CA LEU A 209 -17.95 -19.23 33.69
C LEU A 209 -17.42 -19.43 32.25
N LEU A 210 -17.49 -20.63 31.67
CA LEU A 210 -16.99 -20.89 30.30
C LEU A 210 -18.06 -20.70 29.21
N SER A 211 -19.35 -20.66 29.55
CA SER A 211 -20.43 -20.62 28.54
C SER A 211 -20.91 -19.21 28.16
N GLN A 212 -20.47 -18.17 28.89
CA GLN A 212 -21.01 -16.82 28.71
C GLN A 212 -20.26 -15.95 27.69
N GLY A 213 -19.12 -16.39 27.16
CA GLY A 213 -18.25 -15.57 26.30
C GLY A 213 -18.56 -15.56 24.80
N CYS A 214 -19.41 -16.46 24.27
CA CYS A 214 -19.51 -16.70 22.82
C CYS A 214 -20.91 -16.44 22.22
N LYS A 215 -21.63 -15.41 22.70
CA LYS A 215 -22.86 -14.95 22.03
C LYS A 215 -22.64 -13.57 21.40
N GLY A 216 -22.11 -13.53 20.18
CA GLY A 216 -22.16 -12.30 19.39
C GLY A 216 -21.13 -12.12 18.29
N GLU A 217 -20.80 -13.12 17.46
CA GLU A 217 -20.09 -12.86 16.21
C GLU A 217 -21.01 -13.02 15.02
N LYS A 218 -21.49 -11.87 14.52
CA LYS A 218 -22.08 -11.78 13.18
C LYS A 218 -20.97 -12.12 12.18
N GLY A 219 -21.25 -13.11 11.33
CA GLY A 219 -20.30 -13.71 10.41
C GLY A 219 -19.47 -12.70 9.64
N TRP A 220 -18.17 -12.98 9.59
CA TRP A 220 -17.22 -12.34 8.69
C TRP A 220 -17.67 -12.62 7.25
N SER A 221 -18.40 -11.67 6.67
CA SER A 221 -18.73 -11.70 5.24
C SER A 221 -17.45 -11.40 4.47
N SER A 222 -16.75 -12.46 4.09
CA SER A 222 -15.66 -12.42 3.13
C SER A 222 -16.25 -12.05 1.76
N LYS A 223 -16.46 -10.75 1.52
CA LYS A 223 -16.68 -10.25 0.16
C LYS A 223 -15.33 -10.30 -0.54
N GLY A 224 -15.20 -11.27 -1.44
CA GLY A 224 -14.06 -11.42 -2.33
C GLY A 224 -13.83 -10.12 -3.10
N TRP A 225 -12.59 -9.64 -3.05
CA TRP A 225 -12.13 -8.55 -3.89
C TRP A 225 -11.97 -9.07 -5.31
N GLY A 226 -13.04 -8.97 -6.08
CA GLY A 226 -12.98 -9.06 -7.53
C GLY A 226 -12.24 -7.85 -8.06
N THR A 227 -11.04 -8.07 -8.57
CA THR A 227 -10.36 -7.14 -9.46
C THR A 227 -11.10 -7.15 -10.80
N GLU A 228 -12.07 -6.26 -10.96
CA GLU A 228 -12.61 -5.93 -12.27
C GLU A 228 -11.68 -4.91 -12.92
N LYS A 229 -11.10 -5.33 -14.04
CA LYS A 229 -10.28 -4.51 -14.93
C LYS A 229 -11.15 -3.44 -15.58
N ASN A 230 -10.62 -2.21 -15.67
CA ASN A 230 -10.74 -1.35 -16.85
C ASN A 230 -9.53 -0.41 -16.89
#